data_AF-A0A9R1KS10-F1
#
_entry.id   AF-A0A9R1KS10-F1
#
_cell.length_a   1.000
_cell.length_b   1.000
_cell.length_c   1.000
_cell.angle_alpha   90.00
_cell.angle_beta   90.00
_cell.angle_gamma   90.00
#
_symmetry.space_group_name_H-M   'P 1'
#
loop_
_entity.id
_entity.type
_entity.pdbx_description
1 polymer ?
#
loop_
_entity_poly.entity_id
_entity_poly.type
_entity_poly.pdbx_seq_one_letter_code
_entity_poly.pdbx_strand_id
1 'polypeptide(L)' 'MHVVHGSLPGAQFKALVEYAPSQQVPKSNIKKDARQGTITKDPEYLEFLELISKPTEHLPSAEIQLERKEAERA' A
#
# COMPACT_ATOMS: atom_id res chain seq x y z
N MET A 1 -14.61 15.94 30.42
CA MET A 1 -14.66 17.34 29.96
C MET A 1 -14.10 17.38 28.55
N HIS A 2 -14.91 17.61 27.53
CA HIS A 2 -14.45 17.70 26.14
C HIS A 2 -14.01 19.15 25.89
N VAL A 3 -12.74 19.36 25.51
CA VAL A 3 -12.24 20.68 25.11
C VAL A 3 -12.43 20.82 23.61
N VAL A 4 -13.48 21.53 23.20
CA VAL A 4 -13.77 21.86 21.81
C VAL A 4 -12.82 22.98 21.38
N HIS A 5 -11.86 22.69 20.51
CA HIS A 5 -10.97 23.70 19.94
C HIS A 5 -11.62 24.28 18.68
N GLY A 6 -12.52 25.24 18.86
CA GLY A 6 -13.06 26.03 17.76
C GLY A 6 -12.24 27.32 17.59
N SER A 7 -11.61 27.51 16.42
CA SER A 7 -11.05 28.81 16.06
C SER A 7 -12.18 29.80 15.81
N LEU A 8 -12.23 30.89 16.58
CA LEU A 8 -13.29 31.90 16.48
C LEU A 8 -13.18 32.67 15.15
N PRO A 9 -14.29 32.85 14.39
CA PRO A 9 -14.30 33.63 13.17
C PRO A 9 -14.00 35.12 13.48
N GLY A 10 -12.97 35.67 12.84
CA GLY A 10 -12.54 37.07 13.02
C GLY A 10 -11.28 37.27 13.89
N ALA A 11 -10.71 36.21 14.47
CA ALA A 11 -9.46 36.31 15.20
C ALA A 11 -8.27 36.50 14.22
N GLN A 12 -7.63 37.67 14.27
CA GLN A 12 -6.39 37.94 13.56
C GLN A 12 -5.22 37.84 14.57
N PHE A 13 -4.35 36.86 14.39
CA PHE A 13 -3.14 36.70 15.21
C PHE A 13 -1.94 37.27 14.45
N LYS A 14 -1.25 38.25 15.05
CA LYS A 14 0.04 38.71 14.54
C LYS A 14 1.09 37.67 14.93
N ALA A 15 1.59 36.91 13.96
CA ALA A 15 2.69 35.98 14.17
C ALA A 15 4.02 36.75 14.18
N LEU A 16 4.83 36.53 15.22
CA LEU A 16 6.20 37.01 15.29
C LEU A 16 7.12 35.83 14.99
N VAL A 17 7.96 35.99 13.97
CA VAL A 17 8.87 34.95 13.51
C VAL A 17 10.29 35.36 13.86
N GLU A 18 10.86 34.69 14.86
CA GLU A 18 12.28 34.79 15.22
C GLU A 18 12.95 33.44 15.01
N TYR A 19 14.26 33.47 14.72
CA TYR A 19 15.04 32.24 14.69
C TYR A 19 15.20 31.69 16.11
N ALA A 20 14.78 30.44 16.30
CA ALA A 20 15.06 29.71 17.53
C ALA A 20 16.59 29.56 17.70
N PRO A 21 17.13 29.66 18.94
CA PRO A 21 18.57 29.51 19.20
C PRO A 21 19.16 28.17 18.74
N SER A 22 18.32 27.15 18.52
CA SER A 22 18.72 25.86 17.96
C SER A 22 17.61 25.30 17.07
N GLN A 23 17.95 24.92 15.84
CA GLN A 23 17.06 24.25 14.90
C GLN A 23 17.14 22.73 15.05
N GLN A 24 17.00 22.22 16.29
CA GLN A 24 17.22 20.79 16.57
C GLN A 24 16.46 19.92 15.57
N VAL A 25 17.19 19.11 14.82
CA VAL A 25 16.59 18.15 13.90
C VAL A 25 15.83 17.12 14.75
N PRO A 26 14.55 16.87 14.48
CA PRO A 26 13.79 15.84 15.20
C PRO A 26 14.56 14.53 15.17
N LYS A 27 14.86 13.97 16.34
CA LYS A 27 15.53 12.67 16.43
C LYS A 27 14.60 11.62 15.82
N SER A 28 15.12 10.83 14.88
CA SER A 28 14.37 9.73 14.27
C SER A 28 14.10 8.66 15.32
N ASN A 29 12.93 8.70 15.96
CA ASN A 29 12.42 7.60 16.77
C ASN A 29 11.86 6.53 15.84
N ILE A 30 12.75 5.74 15.24
CA ILE A 30 12.36 4.60 14.41
C ILE A 30 11.86 3.50 15.35
N LYS A 31 10.55 3.51 15.60
CA LYS A 31 9.89 2.37 16.21
C LYS A 31 9.90 1.24 15.19
N LYS A 32 10.49 0.09 15.55
CA LYS A 32 10.42 -1.10 14.71
C LYS A 32 8.97 -1.56 14.63
N ASP A 33 8.47 -1.78 13.42
CA ASP A 33 7.16 -2.36 13.22
C ASP A 33 7.20 -3.84 13.63
N ALA A 34 6.28 -4.26 14.50
CA ALA A 34 6.17 -5.65 14.94
C ALA A 34 5.83 -6.61 13.79
N ARG A 35 5.25 -6.09 12.70
CA ARG A 35 4.91 -6.83 11.48
C ARG A 35 6.04 -6.82 10.45
N GLN A 36 7.17 -6.17 10.74
CA GLN A 36 8.29 -6.15 9.81
C GLN A 36 8.85 -7.56 9.61
N GLY A 37 8.92 -8.00 8.35
CA GLY A 37 9.48 -9.30 7.99
C GLY A 37 8.56 -10.50 8.22
N THR A 38 7.25 -10.30 8.42
CA THR A 38 6.30 -11.41 8.59
C THR A 38 5.72 -11.96 7.29
N ILE A 39 6.00 -11.33 6.14
CA ILE A 39 5.46 -11.75 4.83
C ILE A 39 5.81 -13.21 4.49
N THR A 40 6.98 -13.69 4.91
CA THR A 40 7.42 -15.08 4.67
C THR A 40 6.62 -16.13 5.45
N LYS A 41 5.85 -15.69 6.46
CA LYS A 41 4.96 -16.54 7.26
C LYS A 41 3.50 -16.39 6.84
N ASP A 42 3.21 -15.51 5.90
CA ASP A 42 1.86 -15.25 5.44
C ASP A 42 1.36 -16.44 4.59
N PRO A 43 0.24 -17.07 4.94
CA PRO A 43 -0.30 -18.20 4.18
C PRO A 43 -0.61 -17.82 2.72
N GLU A 44 -1.10 -16.60 2.47
CA GLU A 44 -1.43 -16.14 1.11
C GLU A 44 -0.17 -15.96 0.26
N TYR A 45 0.93 -15.49 0.86
CA TYR A 45 2.22 -15.41 0.19
C TYR A 45 2.77 -16.80 -0.16
N LEU A 46 2.62 -17.78 0.73
CA LEU A 46 3.05 -19.15 0.49
C LEU A 46 2.24 -19.82 -0.63
N GLU A 47 0.92 -19.67 -0.64
CA GLU A 47 0.05 -20.15 -1.72
C GLU A 47 0.42 -19.52 -3.07
N PHE A 48 0.72 -18.22 -3.07
CA PHE A 48 1.21 -17.53 -4.26
C PHE A 48 2.53 -18.12 -4.78
N LEU A 49 3.50 -18.39 -3.89
CA LEU A 49 4.76 -19.03 -4.27
C LEU A 49 4.53 -20.43 -4.87
N GLU A 50 3.61 -21.20 -4.30
CA GLU A 50 3.24 -22.51 -4.85
C GLU A 50 2.61 -22.37 -6.24
N LEU A 51 1.72 -21.40 -6.43
CA LEU A 51 1.07 -21.11 -7.70
C LEU A 51 2.08 -20.80 -8.81
N ILE A 52 3.06 -19.92 -8.55
CA ILE A 52 4.07 -19.53 -9.55
C ILE A 52 5.12 -20.62 -9.79
N SER A 53 5.30 -21.54 -8.83
CA SER A 53 6.22 -22.68 -8.97
C SER A 53 5.67 -23.75 -9.92
N LYS A 54 4.35 -23.77 -10.12
CA LYS A 54 3.71 -24.72 -11.03
C LYS A 54 4.09 -24.37 -12.47
N PRO A 55 4.47 -25.35 -13.31
CA PRO A 55 4.73 -25.10 -14.71
C PRO A 55 3.47 -24.49 -15.32
N THR A 56 3.61 -23.34 -15.98
CA THR A 56 2.49 -22.71 -16.66
C THR A 56 1.96 -23.69 -17.70
N GLU A 57 0.77 -24.24 -17.47
CA GLU A 57 0.04 -24.91 -18.54
C GLU A 57 -0.18 -23.85 -19.63
N HIS A 58 0.53 -23.99 -20.75
CA HIS A 58 0.25 -23.18 -21.92
C HIS A 58 -1.19 -23.49 -22.32
N LEU A 59 -2.11 -22.56 -22.03
CA LEU A 59 -3.42 -22.57 -22.64
C LEU A 59 -3.22 -22.68 -24.16
N PRO A 60 -4.07 -23.43 -24.89
CA PRO A 60 -4.02 -23.41 -26.33
C PRO A 60 -4.07 -21.95 -26.79
N SER A 61 -3.22 -21.58 -27.77
CA SER A 61 -3.15 -20.21 -28.29
C SER A 61 -4.55 -19.69 -28.55
N ALA A 62 -4.76 -18.39 -28.35
CA ALA A 62 -6.05 -17.74 -28.57
C ALA A 62 -6.65 -18.10 -29.97
N GLU A 63 -5.81 -18.34 -30.97
CA GLU A 63 -6.19 -18.81 -32.31
C GLU A 63 -6.88 -20.18 -32.30
N ILE A 64 -6.36 -21.16 -31.54
CA ILE A 64 -6.91 -22.51 -31.46
C ILE A 64 -8.29 -22.51 -30.78
N GLN A 65 -8.50 -21.60 -29.83
CA GLN A 65 -9.79 -21.45 -29.15
C GLN A 65 -10.84 -20.78 -30.06
N LEU A 66 -10.40 -19.85 -30.90
CA LEU A 66 -11.26 -19.17 -31.86
C LEU A 66 -11.76 -20.12 -32.96
N GLU A 67 -10.86 -20.94 -33.53
CA GLU A 67 -11.18 -21.90 -34.59
C GLU A 67 -12.22 -22.95 -34.14
N ARG A 68 -12.10 -23.48 -32.92
CA ARG A 68 -13.11 -24.41 -32.37
C ARG A 68 -14.49 -23.78 -32.24
N LYS A 69 -14.56 -22.51 -31.84
CA LYS A 69 -15.81 -21.78 -31.65
C LYS A 69 -16.48 -21.42 -32.99
N GLU A 70 -15.70 -21.17 -34.03
CA GLU A 70 -16.22 -20.94 -35.38
C GLU A 70 -16.72 -22.24 -36.03
N ALA A 71 -16.02 -23.36 -35.81
CA ALA A 71 -16.41 -24.68 -36.32
C ALA A 71 -17.72 -25.21 -35.72
N GLU A 72 -18.03 -24.91 -34.45
CA GLU A 72 -19.31 -25.32 -33.82
C GLU A 72 -20.50 -24.46 -34.28
N ARG A 73 -20.23 -23.27 -34.82
CA ARG A 73 -21.27 -22.33 -35.28
C ARG A 73 -21.62 -22.49 -36.76
N ALA A 74 -20.91 -23.37 -37.48
CA ALA A 74 -21.12 -23.73 -38.88
C ALA A 74 -22.03 -24.96 -39.00
#